data_AF-A0A9D9R6J8-F1
#
_entry.id   AF-A0A9D9R6J8-F1
#
_cell.length_a   1.000
_cell.length_b   1.000
_cell.length_c   1.000
_cell.angle_alpha   90.00
_cell.angle_beta   90.00
_cell.angle_gamma   90.00
#
_symmetry.space_group_name_H-M   'P 1'
#
loop_
_entity.id
_entity.type
_entity.pdbx_description
1 polymer ?
#
loop_
_entity_poly.entity_id
_entity_poly.type
_entity_poly.pdbx_seq_one_letter_code
_entity_poly.pdbx_strand_id
1 'polypeptide(L)'
;MKRTTTILIAICVSALFANGKQISQNAALSAARKYSRTGQVAPAKNLRSDKTNNAPYYAFNLEQGYVIVSGDDEMTELVGYAENGFFDAENVPPQMQLWLDGYAEYVAAVQSGKAKA
;
A
#
# COMPACT_ATOMS: atom_id res chain seq x y z
N MET A 1 49.64 23.46 18.70
CA MET A 1 48.43 24.32 18.88
C MET A 1 47.43 23.99 17.78
N LYS A 2 46.12 24.07 18.07
CA LYS A 2 45.01 23.55 17.24
C LYS A 2 44.74 24.44 16.01
N ARG A 3 44.66 23.87 14.80
CA ARG A 3 43.77 24.19 13.66
C ARG A 3 43.89 23.04 12.63
N THR A 4 42.87 22.57 11.90
CA THR A 4 41.39 22.60 12.02
C THR A 4 40.85 21.50 11.09
N THR A 5 40.03 20.56 11.56
CA THR A 5 39.57 19.38 10.78
C THR A 5 38.07 19.13 10.99
N THR A 6 37.22 19.92 10.34
CA THR A 6 35.75 19.87 10.58
C THR A 6 34.93 20.09 9.30
N ILE A 7 35.14 19.27 8.27
CA ILE A 7 34.26 19.19 7.09
C ILE A 7 34.05 17.71 6.72
N LEU A 8 33.21 16.99 7.49
CA LEU A 8 32.74 15.65 7.11
C LEU A 8 31.39 15.20 7.73
N ILE A 9 30.73 16.02 8.55
CA ILE A 9 29.52 15.61 9.31
C ILE A 9 28.21 16.12 8.67
N ALA A 10 28.29 17.12 7.78
CA ALA A 10 27.11 17.82 7.26
C ALA A 10 26.29 17.08 6.16
N ILE A 11 26.80 15.96 5.61
CA ILE A 11 26.16 15.28 4.46
C ILE A 11 25.30 14.07 4.87
N CYS A 12 25.47 13.52 6.07
CA CYS A 12 24.80 12.27 6.48
C CYS A 12 23.42 12.45 7.15
N VAL A 13 22.94 13.69 7.37
CA VAL A 13 21.70 13.94 8.14
C VAL A 13 20.44 14.03 7.26
N SER A 14 20.59 14.29 5.96
CA SER A 14 19.45 14.44 5.03
C SER A 14 18.83 13.12 4.53
N ALA A 15 19.42 11.97 4.86
CA ALA A 15 18.97 10.65 4.40
C ALA A 15 17.90 9.98 5.29
N LEU A 16 17.46 10.62 6.37
CA LEU A 16 16.51 10.03 7.33
C LEU A 16 15.02 10.27 6.99
N PHE A 17 14.72 10.93 5.87
CA PHE A 17 13.37 11.00 5.31
C PHE A 17 13.17 9.90 4.26
N ALA A 18 13.31 8.65 4.69
CA ALA A 18 12.58 7.57 4.03
C ALA A 18 11.10 7.93 4.20
N ASN A 19 10.47 8.35 3.11
CA ASN A 19 9.03 8.46 3.00
C ASN A 19 8.58 7.17 2.32
N GLY A 20 7.45 6.63 2.77
CA GLY A 20 6.82 5.43 2.23
C GLY A 20 6.80 5.46 0.71
N LYS A 21 7.33 4.40 0.11
CA LYS A 21 7.41 4.28 -1.33
C LYS A 21 6.15 3.57 -1.79
N GLN A 22 5.32 4.30 -2.54
CA GLN A 22 4.22 3.74 -3.31
C GLN A 22 4.66 2.44 -3.99
N ILE A 23 4.01 1.33 -3.63
CA ILE A 23 4.28 0.02 -4.21
C ILE A 23 3.60 -0.08 -5.57
N SER A 24 4.26 -0.74 -6.51
CA SER A 24 3.65 -1.01 -7.81
C SER A 24 2.59 -2.11 -7.69
N GLN A 25 1.58 -2.09 -8.58
CA GLN A 25 0.59 -3.17 -8.69
C GLN A 25 1.22 -4.58 -8.82
N ASN A 26 2.39 -4.70 -9.45
CA ASN A 26 3.10 -5.98 -9.56
C ASN A 26 3.78 -6.42 -8.24
N ALA A 27 4.24 -5.47 -7.43
CA ALA A 27 4.69 -5.75 -6.06
C ALA A 27 3.49 -6.17 -5.19
N ALA A 28 2.36 -5.46 -5.30
CA ALA A 28 1.12 -5.82 -4.61
C ALA A 28 0.59 -7.21 -5.03
N LEU A 29 0.65 -7.56 -6.31
CA LEU A 29 0.33 -8.90 -6.82
C LEU A 29 1.27 -9.98 -6.24
N SER A 30 2.55 -9.64 -6.07
CA SER A 30 3.55 -10.54 -5.48
C SER A 30 3.31 -10.77 -3.99
N ALA A 31 2.86 -9.73 -3.26
CA ALA A 31 2.38 -9.86 -1.89
C ALA A 31 1.09 -10.70 -1.81
N ALA A 32 0.09 -10.43 -2.65
CA ALA A 32 -1.16 -11.18 -2.70
C ALA A 32 -0.96 -12.70 -2.91
N ARG A 33 0.04 -13.10 -3.70
CA ARG A 33 0.41 -14.52 -3.90
C ARG A 33 0.82 -15.25 -2.62
N LYS A 34 1.37 -14.56 -1.60
CA LYS A 34 1.70 -15.17 -0.30
C LYS A 34 0.46 -15.73 0.42
N TYR A 35 -0.71 -15.16 0.12
CA TYR A 35 -1.99 -15.47 0.77
C TYR A 35 -2.86 -16.42 -0.06
N SER A 36 -2.46 -16.75 -1.30
CA SER A 36 -3.18 -17.72 -2.14
C SER A 36 -2.75 -19.15 -1.83
N ARG A 37 -3.69 -19.98 -1.36
CA ARG A 37 -3.45 -21.41 -1.08
C ARG A 37 -3.07 -22.22 -2.33
N THR A 38 -3.50 -21.79 -3.51
CA THR A 38 -3.29 -22.49 -4.79
C THR A 38 -2.46 -21.71 -5.80
N GLY A 39 -1.93 -20.53 -5.41
CA GLY A 39 -1.19 -19.63 -6.29
C GLY A 39 -2.04 -18.86 -7.30
N GLN A 40 -3.33 -19.18 -7.42
CA GLN A 40 -4.29 -18.44 -8.26
C GLN A 40 -4.55 -17.06 -7.64
N VAL A 41 -4.26 -16.01 -8.39
CA VAL A 41 -4.48 -14.60 -8.01
C VAL A 41 -4.79 -13.79 -9.27
N ALA A 42 -5.89 -13.04 -9.25
CA ALA A 42 -6.27 -12.11 -10.32
C ALA A 42 -6.54 -10.72 -9.74
N PRO A 43 -6.17 -9.60 -10.41
CA PRO A 43 -6.61 -8.28 -10.01
C PRO A 43 -8.15 -8.21 -9.92
N ALA A 44 -8.69 -7.59 -8.87
CA ALA A 44 -10.13 -7.48 -8.73
C ALA A 44 -10.72 -6.57 -9.83
N LYS A 45 -11.94 -6.91 -10.26
CA LYS A 45 -12.62 -6.22 -11.37
C LYS A 45 -12.96 -4.78 -10.98
N ASN A 46 -12.94 -3.89 -11.97
CA ASN A 46 -13.41 -2.50 -11.88
C ASN A 46 -12.66 -1.59 -10.89
N LEU A 47 -11.55 -2.04 -10.30
CA LEU A 47 -10.71 -1.20 -9.45
C LEU A 47 -10.26 0.06 -10.21
N ARG A 48 -10.48 1.22 -9.59
CA ARG A 48 -9.95 2.50 -10.06
C ARG A 48 -8.45 2.57 -9.79
N SER A 49 -7.65 2.00 -10.69
CA SER A 49 -6.22 2.34 -10.77
C SER A 49 -6.08 3.73 -11.37
N ASP A 50 -5.65 4.71 -10.58
CA ASP A 50 -5.27 6.01 -11.12
C ASP A 50 -4.13 5.89 -12.13
N LYS A 51 -4.15 6.72 -13.17
CA LYS A 51 -3.16 6.70 -14.27
C LYS A 51 -1.72 6.92 -13.81
N THR A 52 -1.53 7.46 -12.61
CA THR A 52 -0.24 7.67 -11.93
C THR A 52 0.32 6.40 -11.28
N ASN A 53 -0.47 5.31 -11.23
CA ASN A 53 -0.18 4.07 -10.49
C ASN A 53 -0.03 4.30 -8.96
N ASN A 54 -0.55 5.43 -8.46
CA ASN A 54 -0.52 5.83 -7.05
C ASN A 54 -1.84 5.48 -6.37
N ALA A 55 -2.16 4.18 -6.33
CA ALA A 55 -3.38 3.69 -5.68
C ALA A 55 -3.12 3.45 -4.19
N PRO A 56 -4.01 3.87 -3.26
CA PRO A 56 -3.81 3.67 -1.82
C PRO A 56 -3.85 2.19 -1.41
N TYR A 57 -4.49 1.34 -2.21
CA TYR A 57 -4.53 -0.11 -2.05
C TYR A 57 -4.80 -0.81 -3.39
N TYR A 58 -4.55 -2.11 -3.45
CA TYR A 58 -4.85 -2.99 -4.57
C TYR A 58 -5.62 -4.22 -4.07
N ALA A 59 -6.79 -4.51 -4.66
CA ALA A 59 -7.52 -5.75 -4.35
C ALA A 59 -7.25 -6.86 -5.39
N PHE A 60 -7.14 -8.09 -4.92
CA PHE A 60 -6.94 -9.27 -5.75
C PHE A 60 -7.89 -10.39 -5.32
N ASN A 61 -8.58 -10.98 -6.28
CA ASN A 61 -9.38 -12.18 -6.09
C ASN A 61 -8.48 -13.41 -6.09
N LEU A 62 -8.76 -14.31 -5.16
CA LEU A 62 -8.15 -15.63 -5.06
C LEU A 62 -9.11 -16.68 -5.67
N GLU A 63 -8.77 -17.96 -5.58
CA GLU A 63 -9.70 -19.04 -5.95
C GLU A 63 -10.96 -19.04 -5.06
N GLN A 64 -10.79 -18.73 -3.78
CA GLN A 64 -11.88 -18.53 -2.81
C GLN A 64 -11.53 -17.29 -1.99
N GLY A 65 -12.40 -16.27 -2.04
CA GLY A 65 -12.17 -15.00 -1.34
C GLY A 65 -11.22 -14.04 -2.06
N TYR A 66 -10.72 -13.06 -1.31
CA TYR A 66 -9.92 -11.96 -1.84
C TYR A 66 -8.97 -11.39 -0.76
N VAL A 67 -7.95 -10.68 -1.23
CA VAL A 67 -7.03 -9.90 -0.40
C VAL A 67 -6.93 -8.47 -0.91
N ILE A 68 -6.85 -7.53 0.00
CA ILE A 68 -6.61 -6.11 -0.26
C ILE A 68 -5.25 -5.78 0.33
N VAL A 69 -4.30 -5.47 -0.56
CA VAL A 69 -2.91 -5.17 -0.25
C VAL A 69 -2.71 -3.66 -0.22
N SER A 70 -1.89 -3.15 0.70
CA SER A 70 -1.57 -1.72 0.77
C SER A 70 -0.94 -1.21 -0.54
N GLY A 71 -1.17 0.06 -0.84
CA GLY A 71 -0.49 0.79 -1.90
C GLY A 71 0.87 1.35 -1.50
N ASP A 72 1.21 1.33 -0.22
CA ASP A 72 2.38 1.98 0.36
C ASP A 72 3.17 1.00 1.25
N ASP A 73 4.51 1.10 1.26
CA ASP A 73 5.41 0.20 2.01
C ASP A 73 5.73 0.65 3.45
N GLU A 74 5.36 1.87 3.86
CA GLU A 74 5.31 2.24 5.29
C GLU A 74 4.11 1.63 6.02
N MET A 75 3.09 1.26 5.27
CA MET A 75 1.82 0.73 5.76
C MET A 75 1.85 -0.79 5.95
N THR A 76 0.91 -1.33 6.74
CA THR A 76 0.77 -2.78 6.90
C THR A 76 0.39 -3.44 5.56
N GLU A 77 1.09 -4.52 5.17
CA GLU A 77 0.94 -5.15 3.84
C GLU A 77 -0.51 -5.53 3.50
N LEU A 78 -1.27 -6.06 4.46
CA LEU A 78 -2.70 -6.34 4.31
C LEU A 78 -3.56 -5.23 4.90
N VAL A 79 -4.46 -4.72 4.07
CA VAL A 79 -5.54 -3.81 4.42
C VAL A 79 -6.72 -4.64 4.92
N GLY A 80 -7.14 -5.65 4.16
CA GLY A 80 -8.21 -6.57 4.54
C GLY A 80 -8.23 -7.83 3.68
N TYR A 81 -9.00 -8.83 4.09
CA TYR A 81 -9.15 -10.08 3.36
C TYR A 81 -10.51 -10.74 3.65
N ALA A 82 -10.89 -11.69 2.80
CA ALA A 82 -11.97 -12.64 3.06
C ALA A 82 -11.55 -14.02 2.55
N GLU A 83 -11.95 -15.10 3.24
CA GLU A 83 -11.69 -16.48 2.80
C GLU A 83 -12.71 -16.99 1.77
N ASN A 84 -13.80 -16.25 1.54
CA ASN A 84 -14.92 -16.65 0.68
C ASN A 84 -15.45 -15.44 -0.13
N GLY A 85 -16.12 -15.72 -1.24
CA GLY A 85 -16.66 -14.70 -2.14
C GLY A 85 -15.63 -14.12 -3.11
N PHE A 86 -15.90 -12.93 -3.65
CA PHE A 86 -15.01 -12.18 -4.52
C PHE A 86 -15.18 -10.67 -4.28
N PHE A 87 -14.13 -9.89 -4.54
CA PHE A 87 -14.17 -8.44 -4.59
C PHE A 87 -14.54 -7.96 -6.00
N ASP A 88 -15.47 -7.02 -6.06
CA ASP A 88 -15.80 -6.25 -7.27
C ASP A 88 -16.05 -4.80 -6.85
N ALA A 89 -15.26 -3.88 -7.42
CA ALA A 89 -15.28 -2.47 -7.05
C ALA A 89 -16.61 -1.76 -7.40
N GLU A 90 -17.44 -2.34 -8.27
CA GLU A 90 -18.79 -1.82 -8.57
C GLU A 90 -19.86 -2.28 -7.57
N ASN A 91 -19.57 -3.32 -6.76
CA ASN A 91 -20.55 -3.99 -5.89
C ASN A 91 -20.08 -4.06 -4.42
N VAL A 92 -19.27 -3.10 -3.98
CA VAL A 92 -18.79 -3.01 -2.59
C VAL A 92 -19.92 -2.56 -1.65
N PRO A 93 -20.18 -3.24 -0.52
CA PRO A 93 -21.16 -2.78 0.47
C PRO A 93 -20.83 -1.38 1.01
N PRO A 94 -21.81 -0.48 1.23
CA PRO A 94 -21.55 0.92 1.61
C PRO A 94 -20.65 1.08 2.85
N GLN A 95 -20.77 0.19 3.83
CA GLN A 95 -19.95 0.21 5.05
C GLN A 95 -18.48 -0.13 4.76
N MET A 96 -18.24 -1.05 3.83
CA MET A 96 -16.89 -1.41 3.38
C MET A 96 -16.30 -0.30 2.50
N GLN A 97 -17.12 0.34 1.67
CA GLN A 97 -16.70 1.49 0.87
C GLN A 97 -16.23 2.64 1.77
N LEU A 98 -17.05 3.05 2.75
CA LEU A 98 -16.67 4.09 3.73
C LEU A 98 -15.37 3.78 4.47
N TRP A 99 -15.12 2.50 4.80
CA TRP A 99 -13.89 2.09 5.44
C TRP A 99 -12.67 2.13 4.51
N LEU A 100 -12.84 1.75 3.23
CA LEU A 100 -11.79 1.87 2.22
C LEU A 100 -11.47 3.33 1.85
N ASP A 101 -12.47 4.19 1.83
CA ASP A 101 -12.31 5.64 1.63
C ASP A 101 -11.51 6.25 2.79
N GLY A 102 -11.87 5.94 4.05
CA GLY A 102 -11.11 6.37 5.23
C GLY A 102 -9.68 5.80 5.28
N TYR A 103 -9.46 4.58 4.80
CA TYR A 103 -8.10 4.03 4.64
C TYR A 103 -7.30 4.81 3.59
N ALA A 104 -7.90 5.18 2.47
CA ALA A 104 -7.25 6.01 1.43
C ALA A 104 -6.87 7.40 1.96
N GLU A 105 -7.74 8.04 2.76
CA GLU A 105 -7.43 9.29 3.45
C GLU A 105 -6.24 9.12 4.42
N TYR A 106 -6.18 8.02 5.16
CA TYR A 106 -5.07 7.73 6.08
C TYR A 106 -3.74 7.52 5.35
N VAL A 107 -3.72 6.76 4.25
CA VAL A 107 -2.52 6.61 3.40
C VAL A 107 -2.05 7.98 2.88
N ALA A 108 -2.96 8.83 2.39
CA ALA A 108 -2.61 10.18 1.95
C ALA A 108 -2.09 11.08 3.08
N ALA A 109 -2.55 10.88 4.32
CA ALA A 109 -2.03 11.58 5.50
C ALA A 109 -0.61 11.11 5.86
N VAL A 110 -0.32 9.81 5.77
CA VAL A 110 1.03 9.25 5.97
C VAL A 110 1.99 9.75 4.87
N GLN A 111 1.61 9.59 3.59
CA GLN A 111 2.39 10.07 2.43
C GLN A 111 2.69 11.57 2.43
N SER A 112 1.89 12.38 3.15
CA SER A 112 2.13 13.82 3.32
C SER A 112 2.76 14.21 4.66
N GLY A 113 3.21 13.24 5.47
CA GLY A 113 3.85 13.45 6.77
C GLY A 113 2.93 14.02 7.86
N LYS A 114 1.61 13.98 7.65
CA LYS A 114 0.59 14.47 8.60
C LYS A 114 0.15 13.40 9.60
N ALA A 115 0.31 12.14 9.22
CA ALA A 115 0.13 10.97 10.08
C ALA A 115 1.40 10.12 10.06
N LYS A 116 1.44 9.12 10.93
CA LYS A 116 2.48 8.09 10.96
C LYS A 116 1.79 6.73 10.95
N ALA A 117 2.23 5.82 10.08
CA ALA A 117 1.76 4.45 9.99
C ALA A 117 1.83 3.69 11.34
#